data_AF-A0A9N9G8A6-F1
#
_entry.id   AF-A0A9N9G8A6-F1
#
_cell.length_a   1.000
_cell.length_b   1.000
_cell.length_c   1.000
_cell.angle_alpha   90.00
_cell.angle_beta   90.00
_cell.angle_gamma   90.00
#
_symmetry.space_group_name_H-M   'P 1'
#
loop_
_entity.id
_entity.type
_entity.pdbx_description
1 polymer ?
#
loop_
_entity_poly.entity_id
_entity_poly.type
_entity_poly.pdbx_seq_one_letter_code
_entity_poly.pdbx_strand_id
1 'polypeptide(L)'
;MKRLLENNSDPNQDTNLLHVESPPVNVEQQLPEPDRVLLQNFHAEINKLVNKLCSICKEYFLLVELIEQRCRCCYYDKGVIKKFSKENNMDPGDVPEKLKGLTEIEEMLILKDVEGEYFDNNNDDAEETITSNFVPAPLPSPNEEHAIADILTP
;
A
#
# COMPACT_ATOMS: atom_id res chain seq x y z
N MET A 1 -21.14 52.11 -26.53
CA MET A 1 -20.31 53.08 -27.29
C MET A 1 -19.26 52.32 -28.12
N LYS A 2 -18.47 52.99 -28.96
CA LYS A 2 -17.44 52.45 -29.89
C LYS A 2 -16.26 53.46 -29.90
N ARG A 3 -14.99 53.16 -30.21
CA ARG A 3 -14.19 51.99 -30.68
C ARG A 3 -12.71 52.30 -30.26
N LEU A 4 -11.63 51.51 -30.39
CA LEU A 4 -11.26 50.18 -30.92
C LEU A 4 -9.89 49.79 -30.28
N LEU A 5 -9.40 48.54 -30.50
CA LEU A 5 -7.95 48.17 -30.45
C LEU A 5 -7.27 48.22 -29.05
N GLU A 6 -6.10 47.60 -28.79
CA GLU A 6 -5.00 47.17 -29.70
C GLU A 6 -4.62 45.68 -29.62
N ASN A 7 -4.07 45.17 -30.74
CA ASN A 7 -3.37 43.88 -30.82
C ASN A 7 -1.85 44.15 -30.79
N ASN A 8 -1.06 43.25 -30.21
CA ASN A 8 0.38 43.17 -30.46
C ASN A 8 0.78 41.72 -30.75
N SER A 9 1.07 41.41 -32.02
CA SER A 9 2.06 40.37 -32.40
C SER A 9 3.45 40.95 -32.12
N ASP A 10 4.53 40.23 -31.83
CA ASP A 10 5.24 39.18 -32.59
C ASP A 10 6.53 38.85 -31.76
N PRO A 11 7.51 38.02 -32.18
CA PRO A 11 7.53 36.83 -33.07
C PRO A 11 8.26 35.62 -32.42
N ASN A 12 8.76 34.65 -33.22
CA ASN A 12 9.52 33.42 -32.85
C ASN A 12 8.76 32.41 -31.96
N GLN A 13 8.47 31.17 -32.36
CA GLN A 13 9.16 30.16 -33.19
C GLN A 13 10.45 29.53 -32.60
N ASP A 14 10.58 28.24 -32.88
CA ASP A 14 11.71 27.34 -32.61
C ASP A 14 12.17 27.09 -31.16
N THR A 15 11.31 26.41 -30.40
CA THR A 15 11.73 25.26 -29.59
C THR A 15 10.92 24.01 -29.92
N ASN A 16 11.23 23.39 -31.07
CA ASN A 16 10.95 21.97 -31.26
C ASN A 16 11.86 21.15 -30.33
N LEU A 17 11.54 21.12 -29.03
CA LEU A 17 11.90 19.95 -28.23
C LEU A 17 11.16 18.78 -28.86
N LEU A 18 11.90 17.86 -29.46
CA LEU A 18 11.38 16.56 -29.85
C LEU A 18 10.81 15.93 -28.58
N HIS A 19 9.48 15.91 -28.45
CA HIS A 19 8.82 14.98 -27.55
C HIS A 19 9.03 13.60 -28.17
N VAL A 20 10.19 13.01 -27.87
CA VAL A 20 10.43 11.59 -28.04
C VAL A 20 9.46 10.94 -27.06
N GLU A 21 8.27 10.63 -27.55
CA GLU A 21 7.46 9.53 -27.03
C GLU A 21 8.35 8.29 -27.14
N SER A 22 9.15 8.05 -26.09
CA SER A 22 9.77 6.75 -25.87
C SER A 22 8.62 5.75 -25.93
N PRO A 23 8.60 4.81 -26.91
CA PRO A 23 7.50 3.87 -27.06
C PRO A 23 7.33 3.13 -25.72
N PRO A 24 6.10 2.76 -25.31
CA PRO A 24 5.83 2.23 -23.98
C PRO A 24 6.79 1.07 -23.69
N VAL A 25 7.80 1.36 -22.87
CA VAL A 25 8.98 0.52 -22.75
C VAL A 25 8.54 -0.74 -22.02
N ASN A 26 8.39 -1.83 -22.77
CA ASN A 26 8.03 -3.10 -22.17
C ASN A 26 9.21 -3.57 -21.31
N VAL A 27 9.12 -3.31 -20.00
CA VAL A 27 10.16 -3.65 -19.02
C VAL A 27 10.46 -5.15 -19.05
N GLU A 28 9.44 -5.99 -19.31
CA GLU A 28 9.60 -7.44 -19.52
C GLU A 28 10.41 -7.82 -20.78
N GLN A 29 10.81 -6.87 -21.63
CA GLN A 29 11.69 -7.10 -22.79
C GLN A 29 13.11 -6.53 -22.60
N GLN A 30 13.37 -5.77 -21.52
CA GLN A 30 14.71 -5.26 -21.19
C GLN A 30 15.42 -6.07 -20.10
N LEU A 31 14.68 -6.86 -19.32
CA LEU A 31 15.25 -7.75 -18.31
C LEU A 31 16.05 -8.90 -18.96
N PRO A 32 17.09 -9.44 -18.28
CA PRO A 32 17.73 -10.70 -18.66
C PRO A 32 16.74 -11.87 -18.75
N GLU A 33 16.94 -12.80 -19.67
CA GLU A 33 16.06 -13.96 -19.89
C GLU A 33 15.67 -14.76 -18.61
N PRO A 34 16.56 -15.07 -17.65
CA PRO A 34 16.15 -15.74 -16.42
C PRO A 34 15.15 -14.92 -15.59
N ASP A 35 15.32 -13.59 -15.53
CA ASP A 35 14.43 -12.69 -14.78
C ASP A 35 13.09 -12.53 -15.49
N ARG A 36 13.08 -12.52 -16.83
CA ARG A 36 11.86 -12.57 -17.65
C ARG A 36 11.05 -13.83 -17.38
N VAL A 37 11.70 -14.99 -17.35
CA VAL A 37 11.04 -16.29 -17.05
C VAL A 37 10.54 -16.33 -15.60
N LEU A 38 11.32 -15.81 -14.64
CA LEU A 38 10.90 -15.72 -13.24
C LEU A 38 9.65 -14.82 -13.07
N LEU A 39 9.64 -13.66 -13.72
CA LEU A 39 8.51 -12.72 -13.68
C LEU A 39 7.26 -13.29 -14.36
N GLN A 40 7.41 -13.96 -15.51
CA GLN A 40 6.32 -14.67 -16.19
C GLN A 40 5.73 -15.79 -15.32
N ASN A 41 6.57 -16.57 -14.63
CA ASN A 41 6.11 -17.58 -13.69
C ASN A 41 5.37 -16.95 -12.50
N PHE A 42 5.89 -15.86 -11.92
CA PHE A 42 5.22 -15.12 -10.86
C PHE A 42 3.84 -14.60 -11.31
N HIS A 43 3.76 -13.96 -12.49
CA HIS A 43 2.48 -13.54 -13.08
C HIS A 43 1.54 -14.73 -13.32
N ALA A 44 2.06 -15.90 -13.75
CA ALA A 44 1.26 -17.11 -13.94
C ALA A 44 0.70 -17.67 -12.62
N GLU A 45 1.44 -17.59 -11.50
CA GLU A 45 0.91 -17.97 -10.18
C GLU A 45 -0.09 -16.96 -9.63
N ILE A 46 0.19 -15.65 -9.70
CA ILE A 46 -0.71 -14.59 -9.24
C ILE A 46 -2.06 -14.64 -9.99
N ASN A 47 -2.05 -14.90 -11.30
CA ASN A 47 -3.27 -15.01 -12.10
C ASN A 47 -4.13 -16.26 -11.79
N LYS A 48 -3.66 -17.22 -10.98
CA LYS A 48 -4.49 -18.31 -10.45
C LYS A 48 -5.29 -17.89 -9.21
N LEU A 49 -4.95 -16.77 -8.57
CA LEU A 49 -5.57 -16.33 -7.33
C LEU A 49 -6.94 -15.70 -7.58
N VAL A 50 -8.01 -16.41 -7.21
CA VAL A 50 -9.37 -15.89 -7.33
C VAL A 50 -9.64 -14.87 -6.20
N ASN A 51 -9.72 -13.60 -6.57
CA ASN A 51 -10.26 -12.53 -5.74
C ASN A 51 -11.77 -12.72 -5.51
N LYS A 52 -12.21 -12.76 -4.25
CA LYS A 52 -13.64 -12.82 -3.88
C LYS A 52 -14.06 -11.50 -3.23
N LEU A 53 -15.11 -10.88 -3.77
CA LEU A 53 -15.63 -9.58 -3.31
C LEU A 53 -16.60 -9.75 -2.13
N CYS A 54 -16.34 -9.09 -1.00
CA CYS A 54 -17.29 -9.06 0.10
C CYS A 54 -18.52 -8.19 -0.25
N SER A 55 -19.71 -8.76 -0.12
CA SER A 55 -20.98 -8.08 -0.40
C SER A 55 -21.28 -6.88 0.51
N ILE A 56 -20.64 -6.78 1.68
CA ILE A 56 -20.82 -5.66 2.63
C ILE A 56 -19.73 -4.59 2.43
N CYS A 57 -18.49 -4.86 2.84
CA CYS A 57 -17.39 -3.88 2.83
C CYS A 57 -16.80 -3.58 1.44
N LYS A 58 -17.15 -4.35 0.41
CA LYS A 58 -16.65 -4.20 -0.98
C LYS A 58 -15.13 -4.40 -1.14
N GLU A 59 -14.46 -4.90 -0.11
CA GLU A 59 -13.07 -5.35 -0.17
C GLU A 59 -12.97 -6.67 -0.97
N TYR A 60 -11.89 -6.81 -1.73
CA TYR A 60 -11.53 -8.06 -2.42
C TYR A 60 -10.56 -8.86 -1.55
N PHE A 61 -10.83 -10.16 -1.42
CA PHE A 61 -9.99 -11.08 -0.67
C PHE A 61 -9.41 -12.14 -1.60
N LEU A 62 -8.08 -12.21 -1.68
CA LEU A 62 -7.35 -13.33 -2.27
C LEU A 62 -7.49 -14.56 -1.36
N LEU A 63 -7.78 -15.73 -1.94
CA LEU A 63 -7.81 -17.06 -1.30
C LEU A 63 -8.81 -17.28 -0.14
N VAL A 64 -9.26 -16.25 0.58
CA VAL A 64 -10.23 -16.36 1.69
C VAL A 64 -11.56 -16.97 1.22
N GLU A 65 -12.21 -17.76 2.06
CA GLU A 65 -13.60 -18.18 1.84
C GLU A 65 -14.58 -17.18 2.45
N LEU A 66 -15.53 -16.70 1.63
CA LEU A 66 -16.59 -15.81 2.05
C LEU A 66 -17.79 -16.61 2.56
N ILE A 67 -18.18 -16.37 3.80
CA ILE A 67 -19.36 -17.00 4.41
C ILE A 67 -20.58 -16.22 3.95
N GLU A 68 -21.50 -16.84 3.21
CA GLU A 68 -22.67 -16.16 2.61
C GLU A 68 -22.30 -14.92 1.76
N GLN A 69 -21.19 -14.99 1.01
CA GLN A 69 -20.60 -13.83 0.29
C GLN A 69 -20.22 -12.64 1.19
N ARG A 70 -19.90 -12.88 2.46
CA ARG A 70 -19.36 -11.90 3.41
C ARG A 70 -17.99 -12.33 3.92
N CYS A 71 -17.07 -11.38 4.14
CA CYS A 71 -15.83 -11.66 4.85
C CYS A 71 -16.13 -11.97 6.33
N ARG A 72 -15.22 -12.66 7.05
CA ARG A 72 -15.45 -13.09 8.44
C ARG A 72 -15.90 -11.93 9.34
N CYS A 73 -15.28 -10.76 9.22
CA CYS A 73 -15.63 -9.55 9.97
C CYS A 73 -17.09 -9.11 9.70
N CYS A 74 -17.50 -9.02 8.44
CA CYS A 74 -18.89 -8.66 8.06
C CYS A 74 -19.90 -9.80 8.24
N TYR A 75 -19.44 -11.04 8.44
CA TYR A 75 -20.27 -12.18 8.80
C TYR A 75 -20.65 -12.14 10.29
N TYR A 76 -19.65 -12.00 11.16
CA TYR A 76 -19.82 -11.99 12.61
C TYR A 76 -20.31 -10.65 13.20
N ASP A 77 -20.24 -9.55 12.44
CA ASP A 77 -20.89 -8.30 12.81
C ASP A 77 -22.42 -8.46 12.90
N LYS A 78 -22.93 -8.51 14.14
CA LYS A 78 -24.36 -8.61 14.47
C LYS A 78 -25.08 -7.26 14.50
N GLY A 79 -24.40 -6.14 14.22
CA GLY A 79 -25.00 -4.81 14.17
C GLY A 79 -26.13 -4.70 13.12
N VAL A 80 -27.10 -3.82 13.36
CA VAL A 80 -28.19 -3.54 12.40
C VAL A 80 -27.64 -2.82 11.17
N ILE A 81 -26.85 -1.77 11.41
CA ILE A 81 -25.91 -1.18 10.46
C ILE A 81 -24.58 -1.93 10.63
N LYS A 82 -23.89 -2.29 9.54
CA LYS A 82 -22.61 -3.01 9.60
C LYS A 82 -21.44 -2.03 9.62
N LYS A 83 -20.45 -2.26 10.48
CA LYS A 83 -19.33 -1.34 10.73
C LYS A 83 -18.61 -0.86 9.45
N PHE A 84 -18.46 -1.76 8.48
CA PHE A 84 -17.75 -1.50 7.21
C PHE A 84 -18.70 -1.31 6.02
N SER A 85 -19.99 -1.04 6.24
CA SER A 85 -20.97 -0.81 5.16
C SER A 85 -21.08 0.66 4.79
N LYS A 86 -21.57 0.94 3.59
CA LYS A 86 -21.87 2.32 3.14
C LYS A 86 -22.92 2.98 4.03
N GLU A 87 -23.82 2.17 4.58
CA GLU A 87 -24.87 2.54 5.51
C GLU A 87 -24.35 3.03 6.88
N ASN A 88 -23.07 2.77 7.21
CA ASN A 88 -22.41 3.29 8.42
C ASN A 88 -21.77 4.68 8.23
N ASN A 89 -21.94 5.30 7.06
CA ASN A 89 -21.30 6.56 6.62
C ASN A 89 -19.75 6.54 6.56
N MET A 90 -19.08 5.57 7.20
CA MET A 90 -17.61 5.47 7.36
C MET A 90 -16.97 6.76 7.88
N ASP A 91 -17.73 7.50 8.70
CA ASP A 91 -17.36 8.80 9.23
C ASP A 91 -16.51 8.64 10.50
N PRO A 92 -15.22 9.04 10.49
CA PRO A 92 -14.40 9.00 11.69
C PRO A 92 -14.77 10.11 12.71
N GLY A 93 -15.64 11.05 12.32
CA GLY A 93 -15.92 12.28 13.06
C GLY A 93 -14.82 13.32 12.89
N ASP A 94 -14.96 14.43 13.61
CA ASP A 94 -13.91 15.45 13.69
C ASP A 94 -12.63 14.88 14.32
N VAL A 95 -11.49 15.09 13.64
CA VAL A 95 -10.16 14.81 14.22
C VAL A 95 -10.05 15.54 15.56
N PRO A 96 -9.75 14.85 16.68
CA PRO A 96 -9.59 15.49 17.99
C PRO A 96 -8.54 16.60 17.95
N GLU A 97 -8.76 17.71 18.66
CA GLU A 97 -7.86 18.88 18.63
C GLU A 97 -6.39 18.53 18.98
N LYS A 98 -6.18 17.55 19.87
CA LYS A 98 -4.86 17.02 20.25
C LYS A 98 -4.13 16.26 19.13
N LEU A 99 -4.82 15.89 18.06
CA LEU A 99 -4.29 15.16 16.90
C LEU A 99 -4.23 16.05 15.64
N LYS A 100 -4.43 17.37 15.78
CA LYS A 100 -4.34 18.33 14.66
C LYS A 100 -2.94 18.92 14.58
N GLY A 101 -2.30 18.84 13.41
CA GLY A 101 -1.02 19.48 13.15
C GLY A 101 0.19 18.77 13.79
N LEU A 102 0.07 17.47 14.04
CA LEU A 102 1.20 16.62 14.41
C LEU A 102 2.24 16.57 13.25
N THR A 103 3.49 16.34 13.61
CA THR A 103 4.53 15.94 12.64
C THR A 103 4.47 14.44 12.36
N GLU A 104 4.99 14.02 11.20
CA GLU A 104 5.13 12.61 10.81
C GLU A 104 5.78 11.74 11.91
N ILE A 105 6.73 12.29 12.65
CA ILE A 105 7.42 11.62 13.77
C ILE A 105 6.47 11.43 14.96
N GLU A 106 5.63 12.41 15.28
CA GLU A 106 4.65 12.32 16.38
C GLU A 106 3.52 11.35 16.04
N GLU A 107 3.05 11.34 14.78
CA GLU A 107 2.10 10.32 14.29
C GLU A 107 2.68 8.91 14.38
N MET A 108 3.94 8.72 13.96
CA MET A 108 4.68 7.44 14.10
C MET A 108 4.93 7.00 15.54
N LEU A 109 4.92 7.92 16.52
CA LEU A 109 5.04 7.57 17.94
C LEU A 109 3.70 7.10 18.50
N ILE A 110 2.62 7.84 18.24
CA ILE A 110 1.26 7.47 18.69
C ILE A 110 0.85 6.10 18.14
N LEU A 111 1.20 5.78 16.88
CA LEU A 111 0.91 4.46 16.29
C LEU A 111 1.56 3.30 17.06
N LYS A 112 2.81 3.48 17.54
CA LYS A 112 3.54 2.43 18.30
C LYS A 112 2.96 2.22 19.69
N ASP A 113 2.54 3.29 20.36
CA ASP A 113 1.91 3.18 21.67
C ASP A 113 0.55 2.46 21.58
N VAL A 114 -0.19 2.66 20.48
CA VAL A 114 -1.46 1.96 20.21
C VAL A 114 -1.27 0.47 19.88
N GLU A 115 -0.14 0.06 19.30
CA GLU A 115 0.21 -1.37 19.14
C GLU A 115 0.48 -2.07 20.48
N GLY A 116 0.76 -1.32 21.56
CA GLY A 116 1.08 -1.86 22.89
C GLY A 116 -0.11 -2.12 23.83
N GLU A 117 -1.25 -1.44 23.65
CA GLU A 117 -2.38 -1.47 24.60
C GLU A 117 -3.73 -1.89 23.97
N TYR A 118 -3.78 -3.09 23.39
CA TYR A 118 -5.06 -3.80 23.23
C TYR A 118 -5.57 -4.26 24.61
N PHE A 119 -6.46 -3.47 25.20
CA PHE A 119 -7.11 -3.78 26.48
C PHE A 119 -8.14 -4.93 26.33
N ASP A 120 -7.67 -6.17 26.42
CA ASP A 120 -8.53 -7.36 26.52
C ASP A 120 -9.45 -7.30 27.74
N ASN A 121 -10.71 -6.89 27.49
CA ASN A 121 -11.81 -6.90 28.45
C ASN A 121 -12.93 -7.83 27.99
N ASN A 122 -12.58 -9.02 27.50
CA ASN A 122 -13.44 -10.20 27.45
C ASN A 122 -12.57 -11.47 27.47
N ASN A 123 -12.32 -12.04 28.66
CA ASN A 123 -12.06 -13.47 28.73
C ASN A 123 -13.35 -14.20 28.35
N ASP A 124 -13.32 -15.02 27.31
CA ASP A 124 -13.48 -16.47 27.44
C ASP A 124 -13.23 -17.15 26.07
N ASP A 125 -12.80 -18.41 26.12
CA ASP A 125 -12.35 -19.28 25.01
C ASP A 125 -11.05 -18.86 24.29
N ALA A 126 -10.13 -19.83 24.14
CA ALA A 126 -8.73 -19.57 23.79
C ALA A 126 -8.41 -19.74 22.30
N GLU A 127 -7.72 -18.74 21.73
CA GLU A 127 -6.99 -18.82 20.46
C GLU A 127 -5.49 -18.71 20.76
N GLU A 128 -4.74 -19.81 20.61
CA GLU A 128 -3.28 -19.86 20.82
C GLU A 128 -2.55 -19.18 19.65
N THR A 129 -2.54 -17.85 19.62
CA THR A 129 -1.93 -17.08 18.52
C THR A 129 -0.41 -17.18 18.53
N ILE A 130 0.15 -17.63 17.41
CA ILE A 130 1.59 -17.89 17.22
C ILE A 130 2.35 -16.58 16.94
N THR A 131 2.51 -15.74 17.96
CA THR A 131 3.26 -14.46 17.89
C THR A 131 4.68 -14.53 18.51
N SER A 132 5.08 -15.68 19.07
CA SER A 132 6.28 -15.80 19.93
C SER A 132 7.66 -15.90 19.22
N ASN A 133 7.76 -15.79 17.88
CA ASN A 133 9.00 -16.16 17.15
C ASN A 133 9.56 -15.13 16.16
N PHE A 134 8.99 -13.93 16.02
CA PHE A 134 9.61 -12.88 15.21
C PHE A 134 10.54 -12.01 16.07
N VAL A 135 11.75 -12.53 16.33
CA VAL A 135 12.87 -11.72 16.83
C VAL A 135 13.51 -11.04 15.61
N PRO A 136 13.49 -9.70 15.51
CA PRO A 136 14.21 -9.02 14.43
C PRO A 136 15.71 -9.31 14.56
N ALA A 137 16.36 -9.64 13.44
CA ALA A 137 17.82 -9.77 13.42
C ALA A 137 18.45 -8.42 13.85
N PRO A 138 19.48 -8.42 14.72
CA PRO A 138 20.18 -7.19 15.06
C PRO A 138 20.71 -6.51 13.80
N LEU A 139 20.46 -5.20 13.68
CA LEU A 139 21.10 -4.41 12.63
C LEU A 139 22.63 -4.47 12.83
N PRO A 140 23.43 -4.72 11.77
CA PRO A 140 24.88 -4.71 11.89
C PRO A 140 25.34 -3.34 12.38
N SER A 141 26.28 -3.32 13.31
CA SER A 141 26.76 -2.06 13.90
C SER A 141 27.59 -1.26 12.87
N PRO A 142 27.67 0.09 12.98
CA PRO A 142 28.23 0.95 11.93
C PRO A 142 29.77 0.87 11.71
N ASN A 143 30.38 -0.24 12.10
CA ASN A 143 31.83 -0.47 12.14
C ASN A 143 32.26 -1.78 11.47
N GLU A 144 31.35 -2.54 10.85
CA GLU A 144 31.68 -3.74 10.06
C GLU A 144 31.82 -3.46 8.55
N GLU A 145 32.43 -2.33 8.18
CA GLU A 145 33.13 -2.24 6.88
C GLU A 145 34.36 -3.15 6.94
N HIS A 146 34.22 -4.42 6.56
CA HIS A 146 35.33 -5.34 6.32
C HIS A 146 35.30 -5.82 4.86
N ALA A 147 36.43 -5.66 4.18
CA ALA A 147 36.48 -5.59 2.73
C ALA A 147 36.29 -6.94 2.04
N ILE A 148 35.39 -7.00 1.05
CA ILE A 148 35.39 -8.06 0.02
C ILE A 148 36.38 -7.65 -1.08
N ALA A 149 37.67 -7.76 -0.78
CA ALA A 149 38.76 -7.31 -1.65
C ALA A 149 39.88 -8.35 -1.84
N ASP A 150 39.50 -9.64 -1.90
CA ASP A 150 40.45 -10.77 -2.03
C ASP A 150 39.94 -11.91 -2.96
N ILE A 151 39.02 -11.61 -3.90
CA ILE A 151 38.59 -12.57 -4.94
C ILE A 151 38.84 -12.02 -6.37
N LEU A 152 39.84 -11.16 -6.53
CA LEU A 152 40.34 -10.71 -7.85
C LEU A 152 41.86 -10.46 -7.85
N THR A 153 42.63 -11.53 -8.03
CA THR A 153 43.97 -11.51 -8.63
C THR A 153 44.19 -12.82 -9.41
N PRO A 154 45.02 -12.83 -10.48
CA PRO A 154 44.88 -13.76 -11.61
C PRO A 154 45.57 -15.12 -11.47
#